data_AF-A0A6P0ME91-F1
#
_entry.id   AF-A0A6P0ME91-F1
#
_cell.length_a   1.000
_cell.length_b   1.000
_cell.length_c   1.000
_cell.angle_alpha   90.00
_cell.angle_beta   90.00
_cell.angle_gamma   90.00
#
_symmetry.space_group_name_H-M   'P 1'
#
loop_
_entity.id
_entity.type
_entity.pdbx_description
1 polymer ?
#
loop_
_entity_poly.entity_id
_entity_poly.type
_entity_poly.pdbx_seq_one_letter_code
_entity_poly.pdbx_strand_id
1 'polypeptide(L)' 'LLPKYEVAGDIVGAGIDEWVLVSLGSAARQVGETNKRPLDAMVVGIIDTVSVGNHLLYSKKDQER' A
#
# COMPACT_ATOMS: atom_id res chain seq x y z
N LEU A 1 -4.42 -16.19 -17.32
CA LEU A 1 -4.71 -14.86 -16.75
C LEU A 1 -3.40 -14.33 -16.18
N LEU A 2 -2.99 -13.12 -16.56
CA LEU A 2 -1.80 -12.50 -15.98
C LEU A 2 -2.10 -12.07 -14.53
N PRO A 3 -1.11 -12.08 -13.64
CA PRO A 3 -1.27 -11.53 -12.29
C PRO A 3 -1.63 -10.04 -12.39
N LYS A 4 -2.57 -9.60 -11.54
CA LYS A 4 -2.87 -8.17 -11.39
C LYS A 4 -1.77 -7.52 -10.57
N TYR A 5 -1.23 -6.41 -11.06
CA TYR A 5 -0.23 -5.61 -10.37
C TYR A 5 -0.45 -4.14 -10.72
N GLU A 6 0.12 -3.26 -9.91
CA GLU A 6 0.11 -1.81 -10.12
C GLU A 6 1.53 -1.27 -9.97
N VAL A 7 1.87 -0.25 -10.77
CA VAL A 7 3.07 0.56 -10.55
C VAL A 7 2.64 1.79 -9.77
N ALA A 8 2.91 1.82 -8.47
CA ALA A 8 2.46 2.87 -7.58
C ALA A 8 3.60 3.85 -7.22
N GLY A 9 3.25 5.13 -7.07
CA GLY A 9 4.13 6.05 -6.35
C GLY A 9 4.20 5.67 -4.87
N ASP A 10 5.34 5.92 -4.23
CA ASP A 10 5.51 5.69 -2.80
C ASP A 10 6.08 6.94 -2.12
N ILE A 11 5.33 7.44 -1.15
CA ILE A 11 5.68 8.58 -0.31
C ILE A 11 5.83 8.18 1.17
N VAL A 12 5.49 6.92 1.49
CA VAL A 12 5.53 6.37 2.85
C VAL A 12 6.91 5.75 3.10
N GLY A 13 7.53 5.20 2.06
CA GLY A 13 8.86 4.58 2.14
C GLY A 13 8.76 3.09 2.46
N ALA A 14 7.91 2.37 1.74
CA ALA A 14 7.77 0.93 1.86
C ALA A 14 9.03 0.20 1.39
N GLY A 15 9.50 -0.72 2.22
CA GLY A 15 10.59 -1.64 1.93
C GLY A 15 10.15 -2.81 1.06
N ILE A 16 11.13 -3.62 0.66
CA ILE A 16 10.89 -4.89 -0.03
C ILE A 16 10.15 -5.84 0.93
N ASP A 17 9.23 -6.63 0.38
CA ASP A 17 8.40 -7.62 1.09
C ASP A 17 7.40 -7.05 2.12
N GLU A 18 7.27 -5.73 2.22
CA GLU A 18 6.26 -5.12 3.07
C GLU A 18 4.86 -5.15 2.44
N TRP A 19 3.87 -5.47 3.26
CA TRP A 19 2.47 -5.35 2.86
C TRP A 19 2.04 -3.89 2.93
N VAL A 20 1.38 -3.40 1.89
CA VAL A 20 0.98 -1.99 1.77
C VAL A 20 -0.48 -1.85 1.35
N LEU A 21 -1.08 -0.70 1.68
CA LEU A 21 -2.34 -0.26 1.12
C LEU A 21 -2.08 0.62 -0.11
N VAL A 22 -2.77 0.32 -1.21
CA VAL A 22 -2.66 1.08 -2.46
C VAL A 22 -4.01 1.76 -2.76
N SER A 23 -3.98 3.07 -2.96
CA SER A 23 -5.11 3.84 -3.49
C SER A 23 -5.00 3.97 -5.00
N LEU A 24 -6.12 3.73 -5.71
CA LEU A 24 -6.19 3.78 -7.17
C LEU A 24 -7.00 4.98 -7.68
N GLY A 25 -6.79 5.33 -8.95
CA GLY A 25 -7.49 6.39 -9.65
C GLY A 25 -7.15 7.79 -9.13
N SER A 26 -8.14 8.68 -9.09
CA SER A 26 -7.95 10.07 -8.64
C SER A 26 -7.55 10.20 -7.18
N ALA A 27 -7.86 9.19 -6.35
CA ALA A 27 -7.46 9.16 -4.94
C ALA A 27 -5.94 9.13 -4.77
N ALA A 28 -5.20 8.56 -5.72
CA ALA A 28 -3.74 8.49 -5.71
C ALA A 28 -3.06 9.88 -5.70
N ARG A 29 -3.77 10.94 -6.10
CA ARG A 29 -3.24 12.31 -6.19
C ARG A 29 -3.58 13.20 -5.00
N GLN A 30 -4.42 12.72 -4.07
CA GLN A 30 -4.92 13.53 -2.95
C GLN A 30 -3.85 13.81 -1.88
N VAL A 31 -2.69 13.16 -1.94
CA VAL A 31 -1.68 13.26 -0.90
C VAL A 31 -0.62 14.32 -1.22
N GLY A 32 -0.42 15.26 -0.30
CA GLY A 32 0.57 16.34 -0.41
C GLY A 32 0.47 17.12 -1.72
N GLU A 33 1.62 17.44 -2.32
CA GLU A 33 1.73 18.20 -3.58
C GLU A 33 1.61 17.30 -4.83
N THR A 34 0.89 16.17 -4.74
CA THR A 34 0.75 15.22 -5.88
C THR A 34 -0.50 15.47 -6.73
N ASN A 35 -1.36 16.43 -6.36
CA ASN A 35 -2.60 16.75 -7.08
C ASN A 35 -2.43 17.03 -8.58
N LYS A 36 -1.27 17.57 -8.98
CA LYS A 36 -0.93 17.88 -10.38
C LYS A 36 -0.10 16.79 -11.07
N ARG A 37 0.33 15.76 -10.35
CA ARG A 37 1.13 14.66 -10.91
C ARG A 37 0.21 13.65 -11.59
N PRO A 38 0.58 13.10 -12.74
CA PRO A 38 -0.25 12.13 -13.46
C PRO A 38 -0.13 10.73 -12.84
N LEU A 39 -0.49 10.60 -11.56
CA LEU A 39 -0.48 9.33 -10.82
C LEU A 39 -1.90 8.78 -10.72
N ASP A 40 -2.02 7.47 -10.86
CA ASP A 40 -3.25 6.67 -10.73
C ASP A 40 -3.13 5.53 -9.73
N ALA A 41 -1.94 5.28 -9.16
CA ALA A 41 -1.72 4.39 -8.03
C ALA A 41 -0.73 5.01 -7.04
N MET A 42 -1.01 4.89 -5.74
CA MET A 42 -0.17 5.42 -4.66
C MET A 42 -0.19 4.48 -3.46
N VAL A 43 0.99 4.18 -2.91
CA VAL A 43 1.14 3.58 -1.58
C VAL A 43 0.75 4.63 -0.54
N VAL A 44 -0.27 4.32 0.25
CA VAL A 44 -0.82 5.25 1.26
C VAL A 44 -0.54 4.81 2.71
N GLY A 45 -0.01 3.60 2.90
CA GLY A 45 0.40 3.12 4.22
C GLY A 45 1.03 1.73 4.17
N ILE A 46 1.92 1.46 5.11
CA ILE A 46 2.48 0.14 5.39
C ILE A 46 1.58 -0.56 6.41
N ILE A 47 1.29 -1.83 6.18
CA ILE A 47 0.38 -2.62 7.02
C ILE A 47 1.17 -3.22 8.18
N ASP A 48 0.73 -2.93 9.41
CA ASP A 48 1.25 -3.61 10.61
C ASP A 48 0.54 -4.95 10.84
N THR A 49 -0.79 -4.96 10.78
CA THR A 49 -1.61 -6.16 11.03
C THR A 49 -2.85 -6.21 10.15
N VAL A 50 -3.30 -7.41 9.80
CA VAL A 50 -4.62 -7.66 9.20
C VAL A 50 -5.37 -8.63 10.07
N SER A 51 -6.61 -8.31 10.45
CA SER A 51 -7.46 -9.19 11.24
C SER A 51 -8.85 -9.35 10.63
N VAL A 52 -9.42 -10.54 10.76
CA VAL A 52 -10.77 -10.88 10.29
C VAL A 52 -11.44 -11.75 11.34
N GLY A 53 -12.63 -11.35 11.80
CA GLY A 53 -13.39 -12.12 12.79
C GLY A 53 -12.60 -12.44 14.07
N ASN A 54 -11.86 -11.46 14.60
CA ASN A 54 -10.95 -11.59 15.75
C ASN A 54 -9.75 -12.54 15.56
N HIS A 55 -9.49 -13.01 14.34
CA HIS A 55 -8.28 -13.77 14.00
C HIS A 55 -7.24 -12.89 13.32
N LEU A 56 -5.98 -12.99 13.75
CA LEU A 56 -4.84 -12.31 13.14
C LEU A 56 -4.41 -13.08 11.88
N LEU A 57 -4.53 -12.45 10.71
CA LEU A 57 -4.18 -13.03 9.41
C LEU A 57 -2.76 -12.65 8.97
N TYR A 58 -2.34 -11.43 9.32
CA TYR A 58 -1.02 -10.91 8.99
C TYR A 58 -0.51 -10.05 10.14
N SER A 59 0.80 -10.12 10.36
CA SER A 59 1.53 -9.34 11.35
C SER A 59 2.94 -9.13 10.83
N LYS A 60 3.28 -7.87 10.54
CA LYS A 60 4.61 -7.49 10.05
C LYS A 60 5.71 -7.94 11.02
N LYS A 61 5.46 -7.80 12.33
CA LYS A 61 6.40 -8.21 13.40
C LYS A 61 6.74 -9.70 13.37
N ASP A 62 5.81 -10.55 12.93
CA ASP A 62 6.04 -12.00 12.88
C ASP A 62 6.83 -12.42 11.63
N GLN A 63 6.90 -11.56 10.60
CA GLN A 63 7.69 -11.76 9.39
C GLN A 63 9.15 -11.32 9.56
N GLU A 64 9.41 -10.37 10.47
CA GLU A 64 10.75 -9.85 10.79
C GLU A 64 11.50 -10.69 11.83
N ARG A 65 10.87 -11.78 12.32
CA ARG A 65 11.44 -12.73 13.28
C ARG A 65 12.11 -13.90 12.59
#